data_AF-A0A7J3V0K5-F1
#
_entry.id   AF-A0A7J3V0K5-F1
#
_cell.length_a   1.000
_cell.length_b   1.000
_cell.length_c   1.000
_cell.angle_alpha   90.00
_cell.angle_beta   90.00
_cell.angle_gamma   90.00
#
_symmetry.space_group_name_H-M   'P 1'
#
loop_
_entity.id
_entity.type
_entity.pdbx_description
1 polymer ?
#
loop_
_entity_poly.entity_id
_entity_poly.type
_entity_poly.pdbx_seq_one_letter_code
_entity_poly.pdbx_strand_id
1 'polypeptide(L)'
;MSWDEWYRKRFLPFFSSDFPARFRDLDDWVREMEAEMERMFREFEGRVPEKLVRERKLPEGGVIKEMGPFVYGFSVTFGPDRKPVITEFGNMKPSGRAPWEPAFSLKEEREPLVDIIEGENEVRVVAELPGVDKEDIKLYATEKTVTIDVSGKERSYYKELELPVEVDPSNSKSNYKNGILEVVLAKKRESKRPKGESIPID
;
A
#
# COMPACT_ATOMS: atom_id res chain seq x y z
N MET A 1 22.70 -6.69 -7.82
CA MET A 1 21.47 -7.47 -8.07
C MET A 1 21.27 -8.38 -6.88
N SER A 2 20.22 -8.15 -6.09
CA SER A 2 19.92 -8.94 -4.89
C SER A 2 19.36 -10.32 -5.26
N TRP A 3 19.38 -11.26 -4.32
CA TRP A 3 18.79 -12.59 -4.53
C TRP A 3 17.27 -12.52 -4.75
N ASP A 4 16.61 -11.56 -4.09
CA ASP A 4 15.20 -11.21 -4.27
C ASP A 4 14.91 -10.69 -5.69
N GLU A 5 15.76 -9.77 -6.21
CA GLU A 5 15.65 -9.29 -7.60
C GLU A 5 15.87 -10.40 -8.63
N TRP A 6 16.84 -11.30 -8.40
CA TRP A 6 17.09 -12.43 -9.30
C TRP A 6 15.92 -13.41 -9.33
N TYR A 7 15.35 -13.75 -8.18
CA TYR A 7 14.21 -14.65 -8.09
C TYR A 7 12.97 -14.03 -8.75
N ARG A 8 12.65 -12.77 -8.43
CA ARG A 8 11.55 -12.04 -9.08
C ARG A 8 11.72 -12.06 -10.59
N LYS A 9 12.91 -11.71 -11.09
CA LYS A 9 13.19 -11.71 -12.54
C LYS A 9 13.06 -13.08 -13.20
N ARG A 10 13.23 -14.18 -12.46
CA ARG A 10 13.25 -15.56 -13.00
C ARG A 10 11.91 -16.29 -12.88
N PHE A 11 11.14 -16.03 -11.82
CA PHE A 11 9.96 -16.81 -11.43
C PHE A 11 8.70 -15.96 -11.20
N LEU A 12 8.85 -14.66 -11.01
CA LEU A 12 7.76 -13.69 -10.82
C LEU A 12 8.07 -12.43 -11.66
N PRO A 13 8.32 -12.60 -12.98
CA PRO A 13 8.94 -11.57 -13.81
C PRO A 13 8.13 -10.28 -13.74
N PHE A 14 6.81 -10.38 -13.63
CA PHE A 14 5.88 -9.26 -13.42
C PHE A 14 6.29 -8.29 -12.29
N PHE A 15 6.73 -8.83 -11.15
CA PHE A 15 7.04 -8.05 -9.96
C PHE A 15 8.51 -7.57 -9.91
N SER A 16 9.23 -7.72 -11.03
CA SER A 16 10.59 -7.19 -11.18
C SER A 16 10.56 -5.72 -11.61
N SER A 17 11.54 -4.94 -11.14
CA SER A 17 11.69 -3.52 -11.46
C SER A 17 11.90 -3.25 -12.97
N ASP A 18 12.42 -4.23 -13.70
CA ASP A 18 12.64 -4.16 -15.15
C ASP A 18 11.39 -4.52 -15.97
N PHE A 19 10.35 -5.08 -15.34
CA PHE A 19 9.20 -5.62 -16.04
C PHE A 19 8.43 -4.58 -16.85
N PRO A 20 8.10 -3.39 -16.32
CA PRO A 20 7.42 -2.36 -17.11
C PRO A 20 8.26 -1.88 -18.32
N ALA A 21 9.58 -1.91 -18.22
CA ALA A 21 10.49 -1.46 -19.27
C ALA A 21 10.63 -2.46 -20.44
N ARG A 22 10.18 -3.71 -20.25
CA ARG A 22 10.23 -4.77 -21.27
C ARG A 22 9.11 -4.67 -22.29
N PHE A 23 8.02 -3.96 -21.96
CA PHE A 23 6.85 -3.82 -22.83
C PHE A 23 6.86 -2.45 -23.50
N ARG A 24 6.66 -2.45 -24.83
CA ARG A 24 6.42 -1.21 -25.59
C ARG A 24 4.96 -0.77 -25.51
N ASP A 25 4.06 -1.68 -25.13
CA ASP A 25 2.61 -1.51 -25.10
C ASP A 25 2.06 -1.91 -23.72
N LEU A 26 1.22 -1.04 -23.13
CA LEU A 26 0.62 -1.22 -21.81
C LEU A 26 -0.44 -2.34 -21.84
N ASP A 27 -1.11 -2.54 -22.98
CA ASP A 27 -2.20 -3.51 -23.09
C ASP A 27 -1.66 -4.95 -23.04
N ASP A 28 -0.55 -5.20 -23.73
CA ASP A 28 0.14 -6.50 -23.68
C ASP A 28 0.65 -6.81 -22.27
N TRP A 29 1.13 -5.78 -21.57
CA TRP A 29 1.59 -5.87 -20.19
C TRP A 29 0.47 -6.29 -19.21
N VAL A 30 -0.70 -5.63 -19.29
CA VAL A 30 -1.87 -5.97 -18.46
C VAL A 30 -2.38 -7.38 -18.76
N ARG A 31 -2.39 -7.78 -20.02
CA ARG A 31 -2.87 -9.11 -20.41
C ARG A 31 -1.97 -10.24 -19.89
N GLU A 32 -0.66 -10.06 -19.94
CA GLU A 32 0.30 -11.04 -19.42
C GLU A 32 0.21 -11.14 -17.89
N MET A 33 0.04 -9.99 -17.22
CA MET A 33 -0.30 -9.90 -15.80
C MET A 33 -1.49 -10.75 -15.39
N GLU A 34 -2.62 -10.56 -16.07
CA GLU A 34 -3.88 -11.23 -15.75
C GLU A 34 -3.73 -12.74 -15.88
N ALA A 35 -3.09 -13.20 -16.96
CA ALA A 35 -2.86 -14.62 -17.21
C ALA A 35 -1.95 -15.29 -16.15
N GLU A 36 -0.89 -14.60 -15.70
CA GLU A 36 -0.07 -15.09 -14.58
C GLU A 36 -0.85 -15.08 -13.27
N MET A 37 -1.58 -14.00 -12.98
CA MET A 37 -2.37 -13.88 -11.75
C MET A 37 -3.40 -15.00 -11.63
N GLU A 38 -4.10 -15.35 -12.72
CA GLU A 38 -5.02 -16.49 -12.76
C GLU A 38 -4.36 -17.85 -12.47
N ARG A 39 -3.14 -18.07 -12.95
CA ARG A 39 -2.39 -19.31 -12.64
C ARG A 39 -2.05 -19.36 -11.16
N MET A 40 -1.59 -18.24 -10.63
CA MET A 40 -1.18 -18.12 -9.23
C MET A 40 -2.37 -18.23 -8.26
N PHE A 41 -3.54 -17.70 -8.62
CA PHE A 41 -4.77 -17.87 -7.83
C PHE A 41 -5.19 -19.33 -7.70
N ARG A 42 -5.00 -20.15 -8.74
CA ARG A 42 -5.31 -21.60 -8.68
C ARG A 42 -4.41 -22.37 -7.72
N GLU A 43 -3.18 -21.91 -7.49
CA GLU A 43 -2.27 -22.52 -6.52
C GLU A 43 -2.59 -22.14 -5.06
N PHE A 44 -3.51 -21.19 -4.85
CA PHE A 44 -3.78 -20.57 -3.57
C PHE A 44 -4.83 -21.29 -2.70
N GLU A 45 -5.57 -22.27 -3.24
CA GLU A 45 -6.79 -22.89 -2.66
C GLU A 45 -6.66 -23.59 -1.28
N GLY A 46 -5.51 -23.52 -0.60
CA GLY A 46 -5.30 -24.11 0.73
C GLY A 46 -4.62 -23.22 1.77
N ARG A 47 -4.44 -21.91 1.51
CA ARG A 47 -3.62 -21.00 2.34
C ARG A 47 -4.36 -19.74 2.80
N VAL A 48 -5.68 -19.80 2.83
CA VAL A 48 -6.57 -18.69 3.19
C VAL A 48 -6.65 -18.54 4.72
N PRO A 49 -6.35 -17.36 5.31
CA PRO A 49 -6.60 -17.07 6.71
C PRO A 49 -8.06 -17.32 7.12
N GLU A 50 -8.29 -17.83 8.33
CA GLU A 50 -9.63 -18.21 8.81
C GLU A 50 -10.63 -17.05 8.76
N LYS A 51 -10.20 -15.82 9.08
CA LYS A 51 -11.08 -14.62 9.04
C LYS A 51 -11.53 -14.25 7.63
N LEU A 52 -10.87 -14.77 6.60
CA LEU A 52 -11.24 -14.61 5.20
C LEU A 52 -12.12 -15.77 4.69
N VAL A 53 -12.49 -16.74 5.53
CA VAL A 53 -13.43 -17.81 5.18
C VAL A 53 -14.76 -17.55 5.86
N ARG A 54 -15.85 -17.48 5.08
CA ARG A 54 -17.21 -17.30 5.56
C ARG A 54 -18.07 -18.46 5.10
N GLU A 55 -18.85 -19.03 6.01
CA GLU A 55 -19.82 -20.07 5.67
C GLU A 55 -21.20 -19.44 5.49
N ARG A 56 -21.82 -19.70 4.34
CA ARG A 56 -23.18 -19.28 4.06
C ARG A 56 -24.07 -20.48 3.79
N LYS A 57 -25.18 -20.54 4.52
CA LYS A 57 -26.22 -21.57 4.32
C LYS A 57 -27.11 -21.16 3.14
N LEU A 58 -27.29 -22.07 2.21
CA LEU A 58 -28.21 -21.92 1.09
C LEU A 58 -29.65 -22.17 1.56
N PRO A 59 -30.65 -21.58 0.88
CA PRO A 59 -32.06 -21.84 1.17
C PRO A 59 -32.43 -23.34 1.12
N GLU A 60 -31.72 -24.12 0.31
CA GLU A 60 -31.96 -25.56 0.14
C GLU A 60 -31.10 -26.46 1.05
N GLY A 61 -30.45 -25.89 2.08
CA GLY A 61 -29.76 -26.64 3.13
C GLY A 61 -28.29 -26.97 2.89
N GLY A 62 -27.73 -26.64 1.71
CA GLY A 62 -26.29 -26.71 1.45
C GLY A 62 -25.50 -25.61 2.16
N VAL A 63 -24.23 -25.85 2.51
CA VAL A 63 -23.31 -24.81 2.99
C VAL A 63 -22.31 -24.52 1.89
N ILE A 64 -22.18 -23.24 1.52
CA ILE A 64 -21.10 -22.77 0.66
C ILE A 64 -20.04 -22.08 1.52
N LYS A 65 -18.76 -22.36 1.23
CA LYS A 65 -17.63 -21.62 1.78
C LYS A 65 -17.28 -20.49 0.83
N GLU A 66 -17.55 -19.26 1.24
CA GLU A 66 -17.11 -18.05 0.56
C GLU A 66 -15.71 -17.68 1.09
N MET A 67 -14.75 -17.47 0.19
CA MET A 67 -13.37 -17.13 0.55
C MET A 67 -13.03 -15.72 0.08
N GLY A 68 -12.31 -14.96 0.92
CA GLY A 68 -11.82 -13.62 0.63
C GLY A 68 -12.64 -12.48 1.27
N PRO A 69 -12.57 -11.27 0.70
CA PRO A 69 -11.98 -10.98 -0.61
C PRO A 69 -10.44 -10.96 -0.57
N PHE A 70 -9.85 -11.39 -1.68
CA PHE A 70 -8.43 -11.25 -1.97
C PHE A 70 -8.25 -10.05 -2.89
N VAL A 71 -7.40 -9.11 -2.50
CA VAL A 71 -7.15 -7.88 -3.23
C VAL A 71 -5.66 -7.79 -3.49
N TYR A 72 -5.30 -7.77 -4.77
CA TYR A 72 -4.01 -7.30 -5.25
C TYR A 72 -4.26 -6.17 -6.22
N GLY A 73 -3.61 -5.04 -6.01
CA GLY A 73 -3.69 -3.91 -6.91
C GLY A 73 -2.39 -3.11 -6.88
N PHE A 74 -2.18 -2.36 -7.95
CA PHE A 74 -1.07 -1.43 -8.08
C PHE A 74 -1.56 -0.13 -8.72
N SER A 75 -0.89 0.96 -8.41
CA SER A 75 -1.03 2.26 -9.06
C SER A 75 0.29 2.62 -9.72
N VAL A 76 0.24 3.16 -10.94
CA VAL A 76 1.41 3.65 -11.68
C VAL A 76 1.26 5.14 -11.89
N THR A 77 2.23 5.92 -11.41
CA THR A 77 2.30 7.36 -11.65
C THR A 77 3.59 7.71 -12.40
N PHE A 78 3.52 8.67 -13.32
CA PHE A 78 4.67 9.13 -14.10
C PHE A 78 5.05 10.54 -13.66
N GLY A 79 6.21 10.67 -13.02
CA GLY A 79 6.74 11.96 -12.58
C GLY A 79 7.30 12.80 -13.74
N PRO A 80 7.70 14.06 -13.48
CA PRO A 80 8.34 14.93 -14.48
C PRO A 80 9.61 14.33 -15.09
N ASP A 81 10.29 13.45 -14.36
CA ASP A 81 11.48 12.72 -14.80
C ASP A 81 11.16 11.50 -15.69
N ARG A 82 9.87 11.28 -16.01
CA ARG A 82 9.34 10.17 -16.81
C ARG A 82 9.62 8.78 -16.24
N LYS A 83 9.97 8.67 -14.97
CA LYS A 83 10.13 7.38 -14.32
C LYS A 83 8.79 6.93 -13.73
N PRO A 84 8.38 5.66 -13.93
CA PRO A 84 7.19 5.12 -13.30
C PRO A 84 7.45 4.91 -11.80
N VAL A 85 6.54 5.42 -10.97
CA VAL A 85 6.45 5.10 -9.55
C VAL A 85 5.28 4.14 -9.38
N ILE A 86 5.58 2.90 -8.99
CA ILE A 86 4.59 1.85 -8.77
C ILE A 86 4.31 1.73 -7.28
N THR A 87 3.03 1.80 -6.90
CA THR A 87 2.58 1.63 -5.52
C THR A 87 1.59 0.47 -5.44
N GLU A 88 1.91 -0.55 -4.66
CA GLU A 88 1.03 -1.71 -4.44
C GLU A 88 0.06 -1.48 -3.26
N PHE A 89 -1.08 -2.16 -3.32
CA PHE A 89 -2.11 -2.15 -2.28
C PHE A 89 -2.90 -3.47 -2.26
N GLY A 90 -3.72 -3.66 -1.22
CA GLY A 90 -4.48 -4.88 -0.97
C GLY A 90 -3.86 -5.76 0.12
N ASN A 91 -4.36 -6.98 0.25
CA ASN A 91 -3.90 -7.94 1.27
C ASN A 91 -3.08 -9.10 0.71
N MET A 92 -2.98 -9.22 -0.62
CA MET A 92 -2.14 -10.21 -1.28
C MET A 92 -0.87 -9.52 -1.77
N LYS A 93 0.32 -10.03 -1.41
CA LYS A 93 1.60 -9.48 -1.85
C LYS A 93 2.54 -10.57 -2.34
N PRO A 94 3.34 -10.34 -3.39
CA PRO A 94 4.37 -11.28 -3.79
C PRO A 94 5.32 -11.56 -2.63
N SER A 95 5.56 -12.84 -2.34
CA SER A 95 6.44 -13.23 -1.23
C SER A 95 7.34 -14.42 -1.54
N GLY A 96 7.20 -15.04 -2.72
CA GLY A 96 8.03 -16.17 -3.09
C GLY A 96 9.49 -15.71 -3.19
N ARG A 97 10.36 -16.20 -2.32
CA ARG A 97 11.81 -16.05 -2.49
C ARG A 97 12.45 -17.35 -2.97
N ALA A 98 11.75 -18.47 -2.86
CA ALA A 98 12.22 -19.78 -3.29
C ALA A 98 11.11 -20.63 -3.93
N PRO A 99 11.44 -21.63 -4.78
CA PRO A 99 10.44 -22.45 -5.48
C PRO A 99 9.49 -23.25 -4.57
N TRP A 100 9.87 -23.47 -3.31
CA TRP A 100 9.05 -24.17 -2.31
C TRP A 100 8.21 -23.22 -1.46
N GLU A 101 8.44 -21.90 -1.56
CA GLU A 101 7.69 -20.89 -0.83
C GLU A 101 6.46 -20.44 -1.63
N PRO A 102 5.37 -20.05 -0.96
CA PRO A 102 4.24 -19.44 -1.64
C PRO A 102 4.68 -18.23 -2.48
N ALA A 103 4.20 -18.18 -3.73
CA ALA A 103 4.41 -17.02 -4.60
C ALA A 103 3.87 -15.72 -3.96
N PHE A 104 2.84 -15.83 -3.11
CA PHE A 104 2.22 -14.70 -2.39
C PHE A 104 2.06 -14.95 -0.90
N SER A 105 2.16 -13.85 -0.17
CA SER A 105 1.74 -13.71 1.20
C SER A 105 0.35 -13.10 1.21
N LEU A 106 -0.53 -13.64 2.04
CA LEU A 106 -1.85 -13.10 2.27
C LEU A 106 -1.96 -12.66 3.72
N LYS A 107 -2.36 -11.41 3.92
CA LYS A 107 -2.66 -10.85 5.23
C LYS A 107 -4.17 -10.77 5.45
N GLU A 108 -4.57 -10.67 6.72
CA GLU A 108 -5.97 -10.39 7.05
C GLU A 108 -6.30 -8.93 6.72
N GLU A 109 -5.40 -8.01 7.09
CA GLU A 109 -5.53 -6.58 6.84
C GLU A 109 -5.15 -6.22 5.40
N ARG A 110 -5.94 -5.32 4.79
CA ARG A 110 -5.63 -4.76 3.47
C ARG A 110 -4.77 -3.52 3.62
N GLU A 111 -3.79 -3.37 2.75
CA GLU A 111 -3.17 -2.07 2.55
C GLU A 111 -4.11 -1.20 1.70
N PRO A 112 -4.50 0.00 2.14
CA PRO A 112 -5.24 0.93 1.31
C PRO A 112 -4.36 1.47 0.18
N LEU A 113 -5.01 1.88 -0.90
CA LEU A 113 -4.37 2.76 -1.88
C LEU A 113 -4.16 4.12 -1.21
N VAL A 114 -2.93 4.62 -1.30
CA VAL A 114 -2.52 5.87 -0.68
C VAL A 114 -1.72 6.69 -1.68
N ASP A 115 -1.94 7.99 -1.66
CA ASP A 115 -1.11 8.98 -2.33
C ASP A 115 -0.52 9.98 -1.31
N ILE A 116 0.72 10.41 -1.54
CA ILE A 116 1.43 11.38 -0.71
C ILE A 116 1.83 12.55 -1.60
N ILE A 117 1.24 13.71 -1.31
CA ILE A 117 1.43 14.94 -2.08
C ILE A 117 2.24 15.91 -1.23
N GLU A 118 3.47 16.17 -1.65
CA GLU A 118 4.32 17.20 -1.04
C GLU A 118 3.99 18.58 -1.63
N GLY A 119 3.43 19.47 -0.82
CA GLY A 119 3.25 20.88 -1.15
C GLY A 119 4.42 21.75 -0.67
N GLU A 120 4.30 23.07 -0.84
CA GLU A 120 5.36 24.00 -0.40
C GLU A 120 5.55 23.98 1.13
N ASN A 121 4.45 24.08 1.88
CA ASN A 121 4.44 24.25 3.34
C ASN A 121 3.85 23.06 4.11
N GLU A 122 3.30 22.07 3.40
CA GLU A 122 2.59 20.94 4.00
C GLU A 122 2.76 19.67 3.16
N VAL A 123 2.48 18.53 3.78
CA VAL A 123 2.35 17.22 3.14
C VAL A 123 0.90 16.78 3.30
N ARG A 124 0.29 16.29 2.22
CA ARG A 124 -1.05 15.69 2.25
C ARG A 124 -0.96 14.20 2.00
N VAL A 125 -1.62 13.43 2.84
CA VAL A 125 -1.79 11.98 2.69
C VAL A 125 -3.24 11.71 2.39
N VAL A 126 -3.52 11.06 1.26
CA VAL A 126 -4.88 10.70 0.83
C VAL A 126 -4.98 9.18 0.77
N ALA A 127 -5.96 8.58 1.45
CA ALA A 127 -6.13 7.14 1.53
C ALA A 127 -7.57 6.71 1.22
N GLU A 128 -7.70 5.63 0.44
CA GLU A 128 -8.99 5.02 0.13
C GLU A 128 -9.37 3.94 1.16
N LEU A 129 -10.43 4.21 1.90
CA LEU A 129 -11.01 3.36 2.94
C LEU A 129 -12.52 3.16 2.69
N PRO A 130 -12.93 2.53 1.57
CA PRO A 130 -14.34 2.35 1.26
C PRO A 130 -15.04 1.49 2.32
N GLY A 131 -16.26 1.86 2.70
CA GLY A 131 -17.09 1.09 3.63
C GLY A 131 -16.52 0.96 5.04
N VAL A 132 -15.66 1.88 5.46
CA VAL A 132 -15.13 1.99 6.82
C VAL A 132 -15.91 3.08 7.56
N ASP A 133 -16.32 2.79 8.79
CA ASP A 133 -16.93 3.81 9.64
C ASP A 133 -15.83 4.71 10.25
N LYS A 134 -16.11 6.00 10.41
CA LYS A 134 -15.11 6.98 10.86
C LYS A 134 -14.53 6.62 12.23
N GLU A 135 -15.36 6.05 13.08
CA GLU A 135 -15.06 5.66 14.46
C GLU A 135 -14.05 4.51 14.53
N ASP A 136 -13.93 3.71 13.47
CA ASP A 136 -12.99 2.59 13.38
C ASP A 136 -11.60 3.00 12.90
N ILE A 137 -11.42 4.26 12.45
CA ILE A 137 -10.15 4.78 11.92
C ILE A 137 -9.30 5.34 13.05
N LYS A 138 -8.11 4.77 13.24
CA LYS A 138 -7.07 5.29 14.12
C LYS A 138 -5.92 5.83 13.28
N LEU A 139 -5.52 7.06 13.56
CA LEU A 139 -4.42 7.74 12.88
C LEU A 139 -3.34 8.09 13.87
N TYR A 140 -2.11 7.73 13.51
CA TYR A 140 -0.92 8.06 14.25
C TYR A 140 0.05 8.76 13.30
N ALA A 141 0.72 9.80 13.79
CA ALA A 141 1.73 10.50 13.02
C ALA A 141 2.95 10.79 13.90
N THR A 142 4.12 10.54 13.35
CA THR A 142 5.41 11.01 13.88
C THR A 142 5.92 12.13 12.98
N GLU A 143 7.11 12.66 13.25
CA GLU A 143 7.73 13.65 12.37
C GLU A 143 8.00 13.09 10.97
N LYS A 144 8.14 11.77 10.80
CA LYS A 144 8.49 11.12 9.53
C LYS A 144 7.52 10.04 9.06
N THR A 145 6.52 9.67 9.84
CA THR A 145 5.62 8.58 9.48
C THR A 145 4.16 8.92 9.73
N VAL A 146 3.28 8.35 8.91
CA VAL A 146 1.83 8.30 9.15
C VAL A 146 1.39 6.85 9.14
N THR A 147 0.68 6.45 10.19
CA THR A 147 0.10 5.11 10.31
C THR A 147 -1.41 5.21 10.27
N ILE A 148 -2.01 4.48 9.33
CA ILE A 148 -3.45 4.29 9.17
C ILE A 148 -3.76 2.89 9.69
N ASP A 149 -4.52 2.80 10.77
CA ASP A 149 -4.95 1.55 11.39
C ASP A 149 -6.48 1.54 11.50
N VAL A 150 -7.10 0.60 10.79
CA VAL A 150 -8.54 0.38 10.81
C VAL A 150 -8.80 -1.03 11.29
N SER A 151 -9.46 -1.12 12.44
CA SER A 151 -9.82 -2.37 13.10
C SER A 151 -11.34 -2.59 13.08
N GLY A 152 -11.92 -2.69 11.87
CA GLY A 152 -13.36 -2.91 11.69
C GLY A 152 -13.73 -4.40 11.68
N LYS A 153 -15.01 -4.71 11.95
CA LYS A 153 -15.54 -6.10 11.92
C LYS A 153 -15.57 -6.69 10.52
N GLU A 154 -15.91 -5.87 9.52
CA GLU A 154 -16.04 -6.31 8.13
C GLU A 154 -14.83 -5.97 7.27
N ARG A 155 -14.12 -4.89 7.61
CA ARG A 155 -12.96 -4.39 6.88
C ARG A 155 -11.86 -3.97 7.85
N SER A 156 -10.68 -4.53 7.64
CA SER A 156 -9.46 -4.11 8.31
C SER A 156 -8.48 -3.55 7.30
N TYR A 157 -7.88 -2.41 7.65
CA TYR A 157 -6.84 -1.78 6.87
C TYR A 157 -5.66 -1.45 7.76
N TYR A 158 -4.45 -1.64 7.24
CA TYR A 158 -3.24 -1.24 7.94
C TYR A 158 -2.19 -0.77 6.93
N LYS A 159 -1.64 0.42 7.14
CA LYS A 159 -0.47 0.90 6.38
C LYS A 159 0.29 1.94 7.16
N GLU A 160 1.61 1.75 7.22
CA GLU A 160 2.56 2.75 7.68
C GLU A 160 3.24 3.36 6.46
N LEU A 161 3.33 4.68 6.45
CA LEU A 161 3.81 5.48 5.34
C LEU A 161 5.00 6.32 5.82
N GLU A 162 6.12 6.25 5.12
CA GLU A 162 7.20 7.20 5.30
C GLU A 162 6.88 8.51 4.57
N LEU A 163 7.07 9.63 5.24
CA LEU A 163 6.87 10.96 4.69
C LEU A 163 8.15 11.44 4.00
N PRO A 164 8.03 12.18 2.87
CA PRO A 164 9.19 12.67 2.13
C PRO A 164 9.99 13.72 2.90
N VAL A 165 9.37 14.40 3.87
CA VAL A 165 9.97 15.45 4.69
C VAL A 165 9.45 15.38 6.13
N GLU A 166 10.17 16.03 7.05
CA GLU A 166 9.72 16.15 8.43
C GLU A 166 8.49 17.07 8.56
N VAL A 167 7.52 16.64 9.35
CA VAL A 167 6.28 17.38 9.63
C VAL A 167 6.09 17.66 11.11
N ASP A 168 5.16 18.55 11.46
CA ASP A 168 4.65 18.76 12.81
C ASP A 168 3.26 18.11 12.97
N PRO A 169 3.15 16.94 13.60
CA PRO A 169 1.88 16.26 13.83
C PRO A 169 0.91 17.04 14.71
N SER A 170 1.41 17.92 15.58
CA SER A 170 0.62 18.63 16.61
C SER A 170 -0.44 19.54 16.01
N ASN A 171 -0.16 20.07 14.81
CA ASN A 171 -1.03 20.97 14.06
C ASN A 171 -1.69 20.30 12.85
N SER A 172 -1.81 18.97 12.88
CA SER A 172 -2.41 18.20 11.80
C SER A 172 -3.92 18.40 11.69
N LYS A 173 -4.45 18.25 10.48
CA LYS A 173 -5.89 18.24 10.20
C LYS A 173 -6.24 16.96 9.45
N SER A 174 -7.42 16.42 9.71
CA SER A 174 -7.94 15.30 8.94
C SER A 174 -9.40 15.48 8.57
N ASN A 175 -9.78 14.91 7.44
CA ASN A 175 -11.15 14.88 6.94
C ASN A 175 -11.45 13.47 6.39
N TYR A 176 -12.66 12.98 6.63
CA TYR A 176 -13.09 11.69 6.11
C TYR A 176 -14.49 11.84 5.49
N LYS A 177 -14.59 11.56 4.19
CA LYS A 177 -15.85 11.67 3.45
C LYS A 177 -15.91 10.65 2.33
N ASN A 178 -17.03 9.95 2.23
CA ASN A 178 -17.32 8.99 1.15
C ASN A 178 -16.22 7.94 0.93
N GLY A 179 -15.62 7.42 2.01
CA GLY A 179 -14.56 6.43 1.90
C GLY A 179 -13.17 7.02 1.65
N ILE A 180 -13.01 8.34 1.57
CA ILE A 180 -11.70 8.99 1.36
C ILE A 180 -11.26 9.68 2.64
N LEU A 181 -10.10 9.27 3.15
CA LEU A 181 -9.40 9.92 4.24
C LEU A 181 -8.35 10.88 3.67
N GLU A 182 -8.39 12.13 4.12
CA GLU A 182 -7.39 13.15 3.83
C GLU A 182 -6.73 13.58 5.16
N VAL A 183 -5.40 13.59 5.21
CA VAL A 183 -4.60 14.06 6.33
C VAL A 183 -3.64 15.14 5.84
N VAL A 184 -3.68 16.31 6.46
CA VAL A 184 -2.83 17.46 6.13
C VAL A 184 -1.87 17.72 7.29
N LEU A 185 -0.58 17.72 6.99
CA LEU A 185 0.52 17.81 7.95
C LEU A 185 1.40 19.00 7.58
N ALA A 186 1.54 19.98 8.47
CA ALA A 186 2.42 21.12 8.24
C ALA A 186 3.88 20.65 8.24
N LYS A 187 4.69 21.11 7.28
CA LYS A 187 6.13 20.84 7.29
C LYS A 187 6.76 21.45 8.53
N LYS A 188 7.68 20.70 9.15
CA LYS A 188 8.46 21.21 10.25
C LYS A 188 9.37 22.29 9.69
N ARG A 189 9.16 23.53 10.10
CA ARG A 189 10.12 24.60 9.80
C ARG A 189 11.43 24.23 10.49
N GLU A 190 12.54 24.24 9.77
CA GLU A 190 13.84 24.18 10.42
C GLU A 190 13.85 25.27 11.49
N SER A 191 13.99 24.87 12.76
CA SER A 191 14.34 25.84 13.78
C SER A 191 15.66 26.43 13.32
N LYS A 192 15.67 27.71 12.92
CA LYS A 192 16.92 28.44 12.74
C LYS A 192 17.62 28.32 14.08
N ARG A 193 18.55 27.37 14.21
CA ARG A 193 19.45 27.32 15.36
C ARG A 193 20.03 28.72 15.43
N PRO A 194 19.93 29.43 16.58
CA PRO A 194 20.52 30.75 16.68
C PRO A 194 22.00 30.61 16.27
N LYS A 195 22.44 31.42 15.30
CA LYS A 195 23.79 31.34 14.71
C LYS A 195 24.92 31.68 15.71
N GLY A 196 24.61 31.78 17.00
CA GLY A 196 25.48 32.38 18.00
C GLY A 196 25.64 33.88 17.77
N GLU A 197 26.47 34.51 18.60
CA GLU A 197 26.93 35.87 18.38
C GLU A 197 28.03 35.88 17.31
N SER A 198 28.07 36.95 16.50
CA SER A 198 29.13 37.15 15.52
C SER A 198 30.44 37.45 16.26
N ILE A 199 31.45 36.60 16.10
CA ILE A 199 32.80 36.85 16.63
C ILE A 199 33.57 37.67 15.58
N PRO A 200 34.06 38.88 15.89
CA PRO A 200 34.92 39.63 14.99
C PRO A 200 36.27 38.91 14.79
N ILE A 201 36.86 39.06 13.62
CA ILE A 201 38.20 38.54 13.32
C ILE A 201 39.18 39.71 13.49
N ASP A 202 40.19 39.54 14.34
CA ASP A 202 41.33 40.44 14.52
C ASP A 202 42.46 40.17 13.50
#